data_AF-A0A1J3DYZ3-F1
#
_entry.id   AF-A0A1J3DYZ3-F1
#
_cell.length_a   1.000
_cell.length_b   1.000
_cell.length_c   1.000
_cell.angle_alpha   90.00
_cell.angle_beta   90.00
_cell.angle_gamma   90.00
#
_symmetry.space_group_name_H-M   'P 1'
#
loop_
_entity.id
_entity.type
_entity.pdbx_description
1 polymer ?
#
loop_
_entity_poly.entity_id
_entity_poly.type
_entity_poly.pdbx_seq_one_letter_code
_entity_poly.pdbx_strand_id
1 'polypeptide(L)'
;MNGAQTTEQGDCSKFKGTIPHCCKKTPSVVDLLPGTPYNQQTANCCRGGVINSWAQDPATAVSSFQLTVGQAGTTNKTVRVPKNFTLKAPGPGYTCGPGKIVKPTRFIGTDKRRVTQALMTWNVTCTYSQFLAQKTPTCCVSLSSFYNSTIVPCPTCSCGCRNTSQPGNCVDPKGPKIASVVRNPGKNVYLQPLVQCTNHMCPVRIHWHVKTNYKAYWRVKVTITNFNYNMNYSQWNLVVQHPNFDNLTQTFSFNYKPLTPYASINDTGILWGVKFYNDLLMQAGPYGNVQSELLFQKEASAFTLEKGWAFPRRIYFNGDNCVMPPPDSYPWLPNTGSRKPIRSRFSAITALISLLLTVFLHENL
;
A
#
# COMPACT_ATOMS: atom_id res chain seq x y z
N MET A 1 28.41 12.15 14.66
CA MET A 1 27.03 11.61 14.67
C MET A 1 27.11 10.17 14.24
N ASN A 2 26.29 9.27 14.80
CA ASN A 2 26.28 7.86 14.42
C ASN A 2 24.85 7.46 14.03
N GLY A 3 24.70 6.67 12.97
CA GLY A 3 23.43 6.22 12.41
C GLY A 3 22.67 7.25 11.56
N ALA A 4 23.09 8.53 11.57
CA ALA A 4 22.48 9.60 10.78
C ALA A 4 23.48 10.70 10.43
N GLN A 5 23.16 11.49 9.41
CA GLN A 5 23.93 12.65 8.99
C GLN A 5 23.04 13.85 8.67
N THR A 6 23.57 15.06 8.79
CA THR A 6 22.89 16.29 8.37
C THR A 6 23.06 16.52 6.88
N THR A 7 22.02 17.03 6.21
CA THR A 7 22.08 17.30 4.76
C THR A 7 22.93 18.50 4.39
N GLU A 8 23.13 19.43 5.32
CA GLU A 8 23.86 20.68 5.09
C GLU A 8 24.67 21.05 6.35
N GLN A 9 25.84 21.66 6.16
CA GLN A 9 26.67 22.13 7.26
C GLN A 9 26.24 23.51 7.78
N GLY A 10 25.92 24.46 6.88
CA GLY A 10 25.67 25.87 7.24
C GLY A 10 26.96 26.62 7.60
N ASP A 11 26.81 27.82 8.18
CA ASP A 11 27.95 28.65 8.59
C ASP A 11 28.47 28.21 9.97
N CYS A 12 29.61 27.53 9.96
CA CYS A 12 30.34 27.09 11.15
C CYS A 12 31.57 27.95 11.47
N SER A 13 31.74 29.12 10.84
CA SER A 13 32.94 29.98 10.98
C SER A 13 33.30 30.34 12.43
N LYS A 14 32.32 30.35 13.33
CA LYS A 14 32.51 30.57 14.78
C LYS A 14 33.37 29.49 15.45
N PHE A 15 33.47 28.28 14.90
CA PHE A 15 34.20 27.16 15.48
C PHE A 15 35.57 27.01 14.80
N LYS A 16 36.67 27.25 15.52
CA LYS A 16 38.04 27.22 14.99
C LYS A 16 38.80 25.89 15.16
N GLY A 17 38.25 24.96 15.95
CA GLY A 17 38.86 23.67 16.26
C GLY A 17 38.02 22.51 15.73
N THR A 18 37.36 21.77 16.63
CA THR A 18 36.41 20.72 16.25
C THR A 18 35.16 21.35 15.61
N ILE A 19 35.18 21.50 14.29
CA ILE A 19 34.07 22.05 13.52
C ILE A 19 32.88 21.07 13.58
N PRO A 20 31.69 21.49 14.04
CA PRO A 20 30.51 20.64 14.04
C PRO A 20 30.10 20.21 12.61
N HIS A 21 29.48 19.05 12.50
CA HIS A 21 28.89 18.59 11.23
C HIS A 21 27.82 19.54 10.69
N CYS A 22 27.12 20.26 11.57
CA CYS A 22 26.12 21.25 11.20
C CYS A 22 26.04 22.36 12.25
N CYS A 23 25.97 23.61 11.80
CA CYS A 23 25.79 24.81 12.64
C CYS A 23 24.47 25.53 12.36
N LYS A 24 23.59 24.96 11.54
CA LYS A 24 22.23 25.48 11.36
C LYS A 24 21.41 25.31 12.63
N LYS A 25 20.59 26.32 12.95
CA LYS A 25 19.64 26.28 14.08
C LYS A 25 18.50 25.27 13.86
N THR A 26 18.18 24.98 12.59
CA THR A 26 17.13 24.03 12.18
C THR A 26 17.71 22.99 11.23
N PRO A 27 18.55 22.06 11.73
CA PRO A 27 19.21 21.06 10.90
C PRO A 27 18.20 20.05 10.35
N SER A 28 18.40 19.60 9.10
CA SER A 28 17.71 18.43 8.56
C SER A 28 18.64 17.22 8.70
N VAL A 29 18.19 16.23 9.47
CA VAL A 29 18.93 14.99 9.76
C VAL A 29 18.29 13.86 8.96
N VAL A 30 19.12 13.08 8.28
CA VAL A 30 18.72 11.91 7.50
C VAL A 30 19.38 10.66 8.07
N ASP A 31 18.60 9.59 8.17
CA ASP A 31 19.08 8.26 8.54
C ASP A 31 20.06 7.76 7.46
N LEU A 32 21.14 7.13 7.90
CA LEU A 32 22.12 6.56 6.96
C LEU A 32 21.53 5.35 6.23
N LEU A 33 22.16 4.94 5.14
CA LEU A 33 21.69 3.80 4.34
C LEU A 33 22.08 2.46 4.99
N PRO A 34 21.32 1.38 4.73
CA PRO A 34 21.74 0.02 5.06
C PRO A 34 23.14 -0.28 4.48
N GLY A 35 23.98 -0.99 5.24
CA GLY A 35 25.37 -1.29 4.83
C GLY A 35 26.41 -0.23 5.22
N THR A 36 26.02 0.82 5.96
CA THR A 36 26.95 1.78 6.58
C THR A 36 28.05 1.06 7.38
N PRO A 37 29.32 1.52 7.39
CA PRO A 37 30.38 0.90 8.19
C PRO A 37 30.07 0.82 9.70
N TYR A 38 30.50 -0.26 10.37
CA TYR A 38 30.16 -0.54 11.77
C TYR A 38 30.55 0.58 12.75
N ASN A 39 31.65 1.30 12.49
CA ASN A 39 32.10 2.43 13.30
C ASN A 39 31.17 3.66 13.24
N GLN A 40 30.28 3.73 12.25
CA GLN A 40 29.29 4.80 12.08
C GLN A 40 27.88 4.36 12.46
N GLN A 41 27.70 3.11 12.89
CA GLN A 41 26.40 2.57 13.30
C GLN A 41 26.11 2.80 14.79
N THR A 42 24.84 2.70 15.14
CA THR A 42 24.31 2.58 16.50
C THR A 42 23.21 1.50 16.52
N ALA A 43 22.67 1.17 17.70
CA ALA A 43 21.59 0.20 17.80
C ALA A 43 20.39 0.64 16.94
N ASN A 44 19.78 -0.30 16.22
CA ASN A 44 18.59 -0.09 15.37
C ASN A 44 18.71 0.95 14.23
N CYS A 45 19.89 1.48 13.92
CA CYS A 45 20.16 2.16 12.64
C CYS A 45 20.49 1.10 11.55
N CYS A 46 20.90 1.40 10.31
CA CYS A 46 20.76 2.60 9.48
C CYS A 46 19.71 2.19 8.43
N ARG A 47 18.52 2.75 8.46
CA ARG A 47 17.38 2.20 7.69
C ARG A 47 17.09 3.00 6.43
N GLY A 48 17.88 4.03 6.12
CA GLY A 48 17.68 4.90 4.98
C GLY A 48 16.34 5.64 5.03
N GLY A 49 15.75 5.79 6.22
CA GLY A 49 14.43 6.40 6.41
C GLY A 49 13.25 5.51 6.07
N VAL A 50 13.46 4.22 5.75
CA VAL A 50 12.41 3.24 5.48
C VAL A 50 12.34 2.24 6.63
N ILE A 51 11.23 2.23 7.36
CA ILE A 51 10.97 1.29 8.46
C ILE A 51 9.81 0.37 8.11
N ASN A 52 9.86 -0.86 8.58
CA ASN A 52 8.74 -1.79 8.43
C ASN A 52 7.59 -1.40 9.36
N SER A 53 6.38 -1.84 9.03
CA SER A 53 5.31 -1.76 10.03
C SER A 53 5.64 -2.68 11.21
N TRP A 54 5.25 -2.24 12.41
CA TRP A 54 5.39 -3.05 13.63
C TRP A 54 4.73 -4.43 13.51
N ALA A 55 3.66 -4.53 12.71
CA ALA A 55 2.96 -5.78 12.47
C ALA A 55 3.80 -6.76 11.64
N GLN A 56 4.51 -6.28 10.61
CA GLN A 56 5.33 -7.09 9.71
C GLN A 56 6.63 -7.58 10.38
N ASP A 57 7.38 -6.67 11.00
CA ASP A 57 8.70 -6.99 11.55
C ASP A 57 9.06 -5.99 12.67
N PRO A 58 8.76 -6.31 13.95
CA PRO A 58 9.03 -5.42 15.09
C PRO A 58 10.50 -5.03 15.23
N ALA A 59 11.44 -5.89 14.80
CA ALA A 59 12.88 -5.65 14.94
C ALA A 59 13.38 -4.56 13.97
N THR A 60 12.64 -4.31 12.89
CA THR A 60 12.98 -3.30 11.86
C THR A 60 11.95 -2.16 11.78
N ALA A 61 11.00 -2.13 12.71
CA ALA A 61 10.00 -1.07 12.85
C ALA A 61 10.49 0.15 13.63
N VAL A 62 11.75 0.12 14.09
CA VAL A 62 12.39 1.21 14.83
C VAL A 62 13.67 1.60 14.13
N SER A 63 13.89 2.92 14.00
CA SER A 63 15.18 3.50 13.64
C SER A 63 15.64 4.45 14.73
N SER A 64 16.92 4.44 15.04
CA SER A 64 17.53 5.36 16.00
C SER A 64 18.93 5.78 15.58
N PHE A 65 19.30 7.00 15.95
CA PHE A 65 20.62 7.57 15.70
C PHE A 65 21.06 8.40 16.90
N GLN A 66 22.36 8.65 17.00
CA GLN A 66 22.95 9.47 18.05
C GLN A 66 23.49 10.80 17.49
N LEU A 67 23.07 11.88 18.14
CA LEU A 67 23.48 13.24 17.85
C LEU A 67 24.28 13.82 19.01
N THR A 68 25.39 14.48 18.70
CA THR A 68 26.10 15.34 19.65
C THR A 68 25.75 16.77 19.33
N VAL A 69 25.00 17.42 20.23
CA VAL A 69 24.57 18.80 20.06
C VAL A 69 25.46 19.71 20.91
N GLY A 70 26.20 20.60 20.25
CA GLY A 70 27.01 21.61 20.91
C GLY A 70 26.14 22.63 21.66
N GLN A 71 26.61 23.10 22.81
CA GLN A 71 25.96 24.15 23.61
C GLN A 71 24.54 23.81 24.11
N ALA A 72 24.16 22.52 24.18
CA ALA A 72 22.85 22.08 24.62
C ALA A 72 22.63 22.13 26.15
N GLY A 73 23.65 22.46 26.93
CA GLY A 73 23.65 22.35 28.40
C GLY A 73 24.06 20.96 28.87
N THR A 74 24.58 20.88 30.11
CA THR A 74 25.14 19.65 30.71
C THR A 74 24.36 19.14 31.92
N THR A 75 23.29 19.83 32.32
CA THR A 75 22.49 19.49 33.51
C THR A 75 21.01 19.44 33.15
N ASN A 76 20.20 18.77 33.96
CA ASN A 76 18.74 18.73 33.80
C ASN A 76 18.07 20.12 33.83
N LYS A 77 18.72 21.14 34.42
CA LYS A 77 18.25 22.53 34.45
C LYS A 77 18.64 23.33 33.20
N THR A 78 19.78 23.00 32.59
CA THR A 78 20.32 23.74 31.45
C THR A 78 19.90 23.16 30.10
N VAL A 79 19.62 21.85 30.05
CA VAL A 79 19.11 21.18 28.85
C VAL A 79 17.70 21.66 28.54
N ARG A 80 17.50 22.12 27.29
CA ARG A 80 16.20 22.57 26.78
C ARG A 80 15.70 21.60 25.72
N VAL A 81 14.41 21.26 25.79
CA VAL A 81 13.75 20.45 24.77
C VAL A 81 13.74 21.21 23.44
N PRO A 82 14.18 20.59 22.32
CA PRO A 82 14.05 21.20 21.01
C PRO A 82 12.60 21.55 20.68
N LYS A 83 12.40 22.62 19.92
CA LYS A 83 11.08 23.07 19.47
C LYS A 83 10.91 22.74 17.98
N ASN A 84 9.66 22.58 17.55
CA ASN A 84 9.27 22.42 16.14
C ASN A 84 9.87 21.19 15.45
N PHE A 85 9.61 20.00 16.00
CA PHE A 85 9.95 18.75 15.33
C PHE A 85 9.17 18.63 14.02
N THR A 86 9.84 18.23 12.95
CA THR A 86 9.20 18.01 11.64
C THR A 86 9.74 16.71 11.06
N LEU A 87 8.84 15.80 10.69
CA LEU A 87 9.19 14.56 10.00
C LEU A 87 8.86 14.72 8.51
N LYS A 88 9.90 14.74 7.66
CA LYS A 88 9.78 15.02 6.21
C LYS A 88 9.54 13.80 5.34
N ALA A 89 9.79 12.58 5.85
CA ALA A 89 9.70 11.34 5.09
C ALA A 89 8.47 10.51 5.51
N PRO A 90 7.79 9.81 4.58
CA PRO A 90 8.02 9.75 3.13
C PRO A 90 7.37 10.94 2.36
N GLY A 91 6.88 11.97 3.05
CA GLY A 91 6.27 13.16 2.44
C GLY A 91 5.79 14.17 3.51
N PRO A 92 5.09 15.26 3.12
CA PRO A 92 4.62 16.30 4.05
C PRO A 92 3.44 15.86 4.96
N GLY A 93 3.19 14.56 5.09
CA GLY A 93 2.02 14.02 5.78
C GLY A 93 2.08 14.04 7.30
N TYR A 94 3.26 14.16 7.89
CA TYR A 94 3.41 14.10 9.34
C TYR A 94 3.35 15.47 9.99
N THR A 95 2.47 15.62 10.97
CA THR A 95 2.44 16.76 11.88
C THR A 95 2.87 16.30 13.27
N CYS A 96 3.93 16.90 13.81
CA CYS A 96 4.45 16.56 15.12
C CYS A 96 3.98 17.53 16.19
N GLY A 97 3.58 17.00 17.35
CA GLY A 97 3.26 17.78 18.53
C GLY A 97 4.51 18.32 19.26
N PRO A 98 4.32 19.12 20.32
CA PRO A 98 5.42 19.54 21.18
C PRO A 98 6.04 18.36 21.94
N GLY A 99 7.34 18.41 22.20
CA GLY A 99 8.02 17.40 23.01
C GLY A 99 7.54 17.43 24.46
N LYS A 100 7.04 16.30 24.95
CA LYS A 100 6.61 16.10 26.33
C LYS A 100 7.73 15.46 27.14
N ILE A 101 8.09 16.07 28.26
CA ILE A 101 9.10 15.52 29.17
C ILE A 101 8.52 14.26 29.81
N VAL A 102 9.28 13.17 29.76
CA VAL A 102 8.90 11.88 30.34
C VAL A 102 9.99 11.38 31.28
N LYS A 103 9.71 10.26 31.97
CA LYS A 103 10.69 9.61 32.85
C LYS A 103 12.01 9.38 32.10
N PRO A 104 13.16 9.74 32.68
CA PRO A 104 14.44 9.57 32.00
C PRO A 104 14.72 8.11 31.64
N THR A 105 15.18 7.89 30.41
CA THR A 105 15.48 6.58 29.86
C THR A 105 16.68 5.99 30.57
N ARG A 106 16.61 4.69 30.86
CA ARG A 106 17.71 3.91 31.42
C ARG A 106 18.31 3.05 30.33
N PHE A 107 19.60 3.20 30.08
CA PHE A 107 20.36 2.39 29.14
C PHE A 107 21.12 1.32 29.92
N ILE A 108 20.84 0.06 29.61
CA ILE A 108 21.57 -1.07 30.17
C ILE A 108 22.83 -1.24 29.32
N GLY A 109 24.00 -1.26 29.98
CA GLY A 109 25.29 -1.47 29.33
C GLY A 109 25.36 -2.83 28.63
N THR A 110 26.30 -2.97 27.70
CA THR A 110 26.53 -4.22 26.96
C THR A 110 26.85 -5.41 27.87
N ASP A 111 27.50 -5.14 29.02
CA ASP A 111 27.81 -6.10 30.06
C ASP A 111 26.59 -6.54 30.90
N LYS A 112 25.43 -5.91 30.70
CA LYS A 112 24.18 -6.06 31.47
C LYS A 112 24.30 -5.77 32.97
N ARG A 113 25.43 -5.22 33.43
CA ARG A 113 25.70 -4.96 34.86
C ARG A 113 25.58 -3.48 35.19
N ARG A 114 25.87 -2.60 34.23
CA ARG A 114 25.80 -1.15 34.42
C ARG A 114 24.52 -0.59 33.83
N VAL A 115 23.91 0.36 34.53
CA VAL A 115 22.77 1.13 34.04
C VAL A 115 23.15 2.59 34.06
N THR A 116 23.15 3.24 32.89
CA THR A 116 23.26 4.69 32.78
C THR A 116 21.88 5.29 32.56
N GLN A 117 21.66 6.49 33.06
CA GLN A 117 20.37 7.17 32.93
C GLN A 117 20.56 8.46 32.12
N ALA A 118 19.62 8.73 31.23
CA ALA A 118 19.55 10.01 30.54
C ALA A 118 19.35 11.14 31.57
N LEU A 119 19.93 12.31 31.33
CA LEU A 119 19.62 13.50 32.13
C LEU A 119 18.15 13.90 31.98
N MET A 120 17.61 13.70 30.78
CA MET A 120 16.25 14.08 30.40
C MET A 120 15.81 13.25 29.20
N THR A 121 14.55 12.83 29.18
CA THR A 121 13.92 12.19 28.03
C THR A 121 12.66 12.96 27.66
N TRP A 122 12.42 13.12 26.36
CA TRP A 122 11.18 13.66 25.84
C TRP A 122 10.57 12.72 24.81
N ASN A 123 9.24 12.72 24.74
CA ASN A 123 8.46 12.00 23.75
C ASN A 123 7.81 13.01 22.79
N VAL A 124 7.93 12.76 21.49
CA VAL A 124 7.31 13.54 20.42
C VAL A 124 6.42 12.59 19.63
N THR A 125 5.13 12.89 19.60
CA THR A 125 4.18 12.14 18.78
C THR A 125 3.98 12.90 17.46
N CYS A 126 4.22 12.20 16.35
CA CYS A 126 3.93 12.69 15.00
C CYS A 126 2.78 11.89 14.42
N THR A 127 1.73 12.59 13.99
CA THR A 127 0.54 11.97 13.40
C THR A 127 0.57 12.15 11.90
N TYR A 128 0.32 11.06 11.17
CA TYR A 128 0.21 11.09 9.72
C TYR A 128 -1.19 11.49 9.29
N SER A 129 -1.30 12.44 8.37
CA SER A 129 -2.55 12.83 7.71
C SER A 129 -2.46 12.53 6.23
N GLN A 130 -3.31 11.62 5.75
CA GLN A 130 -3.41 11.27 4.33
C GLN A 130 -3.74 12.51 3.46
N PHE A 131 -4.63 13.38 3.95
CA PHE A 131 -5.02 14.61 3.26
C PHE A 131 -3.87 15.62 3.09
N LEU A 132 -2.95 15.67 4.06
CA LEU A 132 -1.76 16.53 3.96
C LEU A 132 -0.67 15.89 3.11
N ALA A 133 -0.52 14.56 3.21
CA ALA A 133 0.50 13.81 2.49
C ALA A 133 0.27 13.84 0.98
N GLN A 134 -0.98 13.68 0.55
CA GLN A 134 -1.35 13.52 -0.84
C GLN A 134 -2.67 14.24 -1.14
N LYS A 135 -2.64 15.11 -2.16
CA LYS A 135 -3.85 15.76 -2.68
C LYS A 135 -4.72 14.81 -3.51
N THR A 136 -4.11 13.80 -4.10
CA THR A 136 -4.76 12.81 -4.97
C THR A 136 -4.46 11.41 -4.43
N PRO A 137 -5.43 10.49 -4.43
CA PRO A 137 -5.19 9.09 -4.08
C PRO A 137 -4.05 8.47 -4.90
N THR A 138 -3.38 7.46 -4.37
CA THR A 138 -2.29 6.71 -5.04
C THR A 138 -2.70 5.32 -5.52
N CYS A 139 -3.87 4.85 -5.08
CA CYS A 139 -4.36 3.53 -5.42
C CYS A 139 -5.87 3.50 -5.60
N CYS A 140 -6.32 2.51 -6.35
CA CYS A 140 -7.73 2.22 -6.51
C CYS A 140 -8.00 0.73 -6.65
N VAL A 141 -9.28 0.37 -6.55
CA VAL A 141 -9.72 -1.02 -6.46
C VAL A 141 -10.60 -1.39 -7.64
N SER A 142 -10.40 -2.58 -8.19
CA SER A 142 -11.31 -3.20 -9.16
C SER A 142 -11.82 -4.54 -8.63
N LEU A 143 -13.06 -4.86 -8.93
CA LEU A 143 -13.77 -6.02 -8.34
C LEU A 143 -14.24 -6.97 -9.43
N SER A 144 -14.18 -8.27 -9.16
CA SER A 144 -14.77 -9.29 -10.03
C SER A 144 -15.17 -10.53 -9.23
N SER A 145 -15.96 -11.41 -9.84
CA SER A 145 -16.44 -12.62 -9.20
C SER A 145 -16.69 -13.73 -10.22
N PHE A 146 -16.62 -15.00 -9.79
CA PHE A 146 -16.93 -16.14 -10.65
C PHE A 146 -18.38 -16.19 -11.16
N TYR A 147 -19.33 -15.55 -10.46
CA TYR A 147 -20.76 -15.56 -10.81
C TYR A 147 -21.21 -14.38 -11.66
N ASN A 148 -20.30 -13.46 -12.03
CA ASN A 148 -20.60 -12.29 -12.84
C ASN A 148 -19.47 -12.06 -13.84
N SER A 149 -19.80 -12.06 -15.14
CA SER A 149 -18.81 -11.89 -16.21
C SER A 149 -18.25 -10.47 -16.31
N THR A 150 -18.92 -9.49 -15.72
CA THR A 150 -18.52 -8.09 -15.77
C THR A 150 -17.51 -7.79 -14.67
N ILE A 151 -16.35 -7.28 -15.06
CA ILE A 151 -15.35 -6.75 -14.13
C ILE A 151 -15.73 -5.31 -13.83
N VAL A 152 -15.89 -4.99 -12.56
CA VAL A 152 -16.09 -3.62 -12.09
C VAL A 152 -14.73 -2.95 -12.08
N PRO A 153 -14.46 -2.02 -12.99
CA PRO A 153 -13.17 -1.39 -13.08
C PRO A 153 -12.97 -0.44 -11.90
N CYS A 154 -11.72 -0.03 -11.72
CA CYS A 154 -11.43 1.10 -10.87
C CYS A 154 -12.11 2.38 -11.42
N PRO A 155 -12.71 3.23 -10.56
CA PRO A 155 -13.41 4.43 -11.01
C PRO A 155 -12.53 5.33 -11.87
N THR A 156 -13.13 5.93 -12.90
CA THR A 156 -12.43 6.83 -13.81
C THR A 156 -11.89 8.05 -13.05
N CYS A 157 -10.68 8.47 -13.41
CA CYS A 157 -9.96 9.57 -12.76
C CYS A 157 -9.74 9.45 -11.24
N SER A 158 -9.74 8.25 -10.67
CA SER A 158 -9.53 8.04 -9.23
C SER A 158 -8.29 8.76 -8.67
N CYS A 159 -7.19 8.82 -9.44
CA CYS A 159 -5.94 9.46 -9.04
C CYS A 159 -5.58 10.69 -9.90
N GLY A 160 -6.60 11.30 -10.51
CA GLY A 160 -6.48 12.44 -11.41
C GLY A 160 -6.96 12.13 -12.83
N CYS A 161 -7.44 13.15 -13.53
CA CYS A 161 -7.82 13.04 -14.94
C CYS A 161 -6.67 13.46 -15.86
N ARG A 162 -6.69 12.94 -17.09
CA ARG A 162 -5.85 13.45 -18.18
C ARG A 162 -6.42 14.79 -18.64
N ASN A 163 -5.66 15.87 -18.46
CA ASN A 163 -5.96 17.13 -19.13
C ASN A 163 -5.38 17.09 -20.55
N THR A 164 -6.22 17.35 -21.55
CA THR A 164 -5.83 17.41 -22.97
C THR A 164 -4.79 18.51 -23.27
N SER A 165 -4.68 19.51 -22.40
CA SER A 165 -3.80 20.68 -22.55
C SER A 165 -2.35 20.47 -22.08
N GLN A 166 -2.01 19.35 -21.42
CA GLN A 166 -0.64 19.09 -20.93
C GLN A 166 -0.13 17.73 -21.43
N PRO A 167 0.60 17.69 -22.55
CA PRO A 167 1.24 16.47 -23.04
C PRO A 167 2.40 16.09 -22.10
N GLY A 168 2.18 15.07 -21.24
CA GLY A 168 3.22 14.57 -20.32
C GLY A 168 2.74 13.80 -19.09
N ASN A 169 1.44 13.75 -18.80
CA ASN A 169 0.94 13.20 -17.52
C ASN A 169 0.98 11.67 -17.38
N CYS A 170 1.17 10.92 -18.47
CA CYS A 170 1.31 9.46 -18.43
C CYS A 170 2.03 8.94 -19.68
N VAL A 171 2.51 7.70 -19.61
CA VAL A 171 3.17 6.99 -20.72
C VAL A 171 2.19 6.02 -21.35
N ASP A 172 2.00 6.12 -22.67
CA ASP A 172 1.23 5.14 -23.42
C ASP A 172 2.11 3.91 -23.69
N PRO A 173 1.72 2.71 -23.21
CA PRO A 173 2.51 1.49 -23.39
C PRO A 173 2.61 1.05 -24.86
N LYS A 174 1.78 1.59 -25.77
CA LYS A 174 1.83 1.30 -27.22
C LYS A 174 2.51 2.40 -28.03
N GLY A 175 2.95 3.48 -27.39
CA GLY A 175 3.55 4.63 -28.06
C GLY A 175 5.06 4.49 -28.29
N PRO A 176 5.64 5.18 -29.28
CA PRO A 176 7.07 5.14 -29.62
C PRO A 176 8.00 5.74 -28.53
N LYS A 177 7.46 6.22 -27.40
CA LYS A 177 8.18 7.01 -26.38
C LYS A 177 8.75 6.19 -25.21
N ILE A 178 8.69 4.86 -25.23
CA ILE A 178 9.20 4.02 -24.13
C ILE A 178 10.72 4.24 -23.91
N ALA A 179 11.47 4.56 -24.97
CA ALA A 179 12.93 4.68 -24.93
C ALA A 179 13.47 6.05 -24.44
N SER A 180 12.64 7.10 -24.31
CA SER A 180 13.14 8.47 -24.11
C SER A 180 12.94 9.07 -22.71
N VAL A 181 12.52 8.29 -21.71
CA VAL A 181 12.19 8.82 -20.37
C VAL A 181 13.19 8.39 -19.28
N VAL A 182 14.36 7.86 -19.65
CA VAL A 182 15.50 7.77 -18.73
C VAL A 182 16.02 9.18 -18.47
N ARG A 183 15.49 9.86 -17.44
CA ARG A 183 15.98 11.17 -17.00
C ARG A 183 16.95 11.05 -15.82
N ASN A 184 18.05 11.77 -15.98
CA ASN A 184 19.20 12.02 -15.12
C ASN A 184 18.98 11.92 -13.59
N PRO A 185 19.90 11.26 -12.85
CA PRO A 185 19.82 11.03 -11.40
C PRO A 185 20.23 12.27 -10.55
N GLY A 186 19.97 13.49 -11.04
CA GLY A 186 20.64 14.70 -10.56
C GLY A 186 19.84 15.65 -9.66
N LYS A 187 18.55 15.42 -9.39
CA LYS A 187 17.76 16.34 -8.55
C LYS A 187 16.88 15.58 -7.55
N ASN A 188 17.28 15.66 -6.29
CA ASN A 188 16.49 15.28 -5.11
C ASN A 188 15.24 16.18 -4.97
N VAL A 189 14.20 15.84 -5.72
CA VAL A 189 12.84 16.34 -5.53
C VAL A 189 11.93 15.14 -5.74
N TYR A 190 11.05 14.85 -4.79
CA TYR A 190 10.00 13.82 -4.86
C TYR A 190 9.59 13.55 -6.32
N LEU A 191 10.08 12.44 -6.87
CA LEU A 191 9.85 12.11 -8.28
C LEU A 191 8.34 11.94 -8.45
N GLN A 192 7.72 12.83 -9.23
CA GLN A 192 6.31 12.66 -9.55
C GLN A 192 6.12 11.28 -10.21
N PRO A 193 5.11 10.51 -9.79
CA PRO A 193 4.89 9.18 -10.31
C PRO A 193 4.63 9.28 -11.82
N LEU A 194 5.50 8.68 -12.62
CA LEU A 194 5.30 8.56 -14.06
C LEU A 194 4.45 7.31 -14.28
N VAL A 195 3.16 7.48 -14.54
CA VAL A 195 2.22 6.37 -14.61
C VAL A 195 1.92 5.94 -16.04
N GLN A 196 1.56 4.68 -16.21
CA GLN A 196 0.97 4.18 -17.45
C GLN A 196 -0.41 4.83 -17.67
N CYS A 197 -0.68 5.24 -18.91
CA CYS A 197 -1.97 5.81 -19.26
C CYS A 197 -3.09 4.77 -19.07
N THR A 198 -4.01 5.08 -18.17
CA THR A 198 -5.21 4.30 -17.87
C THR A 198 -6.37 5.25 -17.60
N ASN A 199 -7.61 4.76 -17.60
CA ASN A 199 -8.77 5.61 -17.31
C ASN A 199 -8.80 6.13 -15.86
N HIS A 200 -8.10 5.45 -14.93
CA HIS A 200 -8.06 5.80 -13.51
C HIS A 200 -6.81 6.60 -13.09
N MET A 201 -5.74 6.53 -13.88
CA MET A 201 -4.45 7.22 -13.67
C MET A 201 -3.73 6.90 -12.35
N CYS A 202 -4.21 5.92 -11.58
CA CYS A 202 -3.58 5.49 -10.33
C CYS A 202 -2.24 4.76 -10.53
N PRO A 203 -1.20 5.12 -9.75
CA PRO A 203 0.05 4.37 -9.66
C PRO A 203 -0.13 2.89 -9.30
N VAL A 204 -1.10 2.56 -8.44
CA VAL A 204 -1.34 1.18 -8.01
C VAL A 204 -2.81 0.81 -8.20
N ARG A 205 -3.07 -0.42 -8.64
CA ARG A 205 -4.42 -1.00 -8.68
C ARG A 205 -4.44 -2.30 -7.89
N ILE A 206 -5.42 -2.44 -7.02
CA ILE A 206 -5.69 -3.67 -6.30
C ILE A 206 -6.92 -4.31 -6.94
N HIS A 207 -6.76 -5.51 -7.48
CA HIS A 207 -7.86 -6.29 -8.02
C HIS A 207 -8.28 -7.36 -7.01
N TRP A 208 -9.55 -7.33 -6.60
CA TRP A 208 -10.16 -8.32 -5.73
C TRP A 208 -11.11 -9.20 -6.54
N HIS A 209 -10.79 -10.48 -6.63
CA HIS A 209 -11.56 -11.46 -7.39
C HIS A 209 -12.10 -12.56 -6.48
N VAL A 210 -13.42 -12.69 -6.38
CA VAL A 210 -14.06 -13.84 -5.73
C VAL A 210 -13.98 -15.04 -6.67
N LYS A 211 -13.04 -15.96 -6.41
CA LYS A 211 -12.64 -17.02 -7.35
C LYS A 211 -13.55 -18.24 -7.30
N THR A 212 -13.88 -18.72 -6.11
CA THR A 212 -14.65 -19.96 -5.96
C THR A 212 -15.37 -20.00 -4.63
N ASN A 213 -16.56 -20.60 -4.61
CA ASN A 213 -17.39 -20.80 -3.44
C ASN A 213 -17.60 -22.30 -3.20
N TYR A 214 -16.95 -22.88 -2.20
CA TYR A 214 -17.10 -24.29 -1.81
C TYR A 214 -18.23 -24.45 -0.77
N LYS A 215 -18.48 -25.67 -0.27
CA LYS A 215 -19.48 -25.89 0.79
C LYS A 215 -19.13 -25.11 2.07
N ALA A 216 -17.95 -25.36 2.64
CA ALA A 216 -17.50 -24.77 3.91
C ALA A 216 -16.55 -23.57 3.77
N TYR A 217 -15.98 -23.35 2.59
CA TYR A 217 -14.96 -22.33 2.36
C TYR A 217 -15.29 -21.48 1.14
N TRP A 218 -14.66 -20.32 1.04
CA TRP A 218 -14.65 -19.51 -0.17
C TRP A 218 -13.26 -18.94 -0.39
N ARG A 219 -12.94 -18.70 -1.66
CA ARG A 219 -11.59 -18.33 -2.09
C ARG A 219 -11.61 -17.02 -2.83
N VAL A 220 -10.71 -16.13 -2.44
CA VAL A 220 -10.45 -14.85 -3.08
C VAL A 220 -9.07 -14.88 -3.70
N LYS A 221 -8.92 -14.25 -4.86
CA LYS A 221 -7.63 -13.91 -5.45
C LYS A 221 -7.43 -12.41 -5.39
N VAL A 222 -6.30 -11.97 -4.84
CA VAL A 222 -5.90 -10.57 -4.77
C VAL A 222 -4.71 -10.36 -5.70
N THR A 223 -4.79 -9.34 -6.56
CA THR A 223 -3.70 -8.96 -7.46
C THR A 223 -3.38 -7.48 -7.27
N ILE A 224 -2.15 -7.17 -6.88
CA ILE A 224 -1.65 -5.79 -6.79
C ILE A 224 -0.83 -5.53 -8.05
N THR A 225 -1.19 -4.49 -8.81
CA THR A 225 -0.51 -4.08 -10.04
C THR A 225 0.08 -2.69 -9.87
N ASN A 226 1.36 -2.53 -10.19
CA ASN A 226 2.06 -1.27 -10.25
C ASN A 226 2.05 -0.72 -11.68
N PHE A 227 1.54 0.49 -11.83
CA PHE A 227 1.49 1.28 -13.06
C PHE A 227 2.51 2.42 -13.06
N ASN A 228 3.32 2.58 -12.00
CA ASN A 228 4.37 3.58 -11.91
C ASN A 228 5.68 3.07 -12.53
N TYR A 229 6.24 3.82 -13.48
CA TYR A 229 7.53 3.54 -14.12
C TYR A 229 8.74 4.00 -13.31
N ASN A 230 8.55 4.93 -12.38
CA ASN A 230 9.64 5.55 -11.61
C ASN A 230 9.80 4.97 -10.21
N MET A 231 8.96 4.01 -9.80
CA MET A 231 8.90 3.57 -8.42
C MET A 231 8.67 2.06 -8.31
N ASN A 232 9.54 1.43 -7.52
CA ASN A 232 9.33 0.10 -6.98
C ASN A 232 8.80 0.23 -5.55
N TYR A 233 7.99 -0.73 -5.12
CA TYR A 233 7.52 -0.80 -3.73
C TYR A 233 8.15 -2.01 -3.05
N SER A 234 9.21 -1.78 -2.27
CA SER A 234 9.79 -2.77 -1.38
C SER A 234 9.01 -2.85 -0.07
N GLN A 235 8.93 -4.04 0.52
CA GLN A 235 8.27 -4.27 1.82
C GLN A 235 6.82 -3.77 1.85
N TRP A 236 6.16 -3.79 0.69
CA TRP A 236 4.81 -3.30 0.54
C TRP A 236 3.86 -4.02 1.51
N ASN A 237 2.83 -3.31 1.96
CA ASN A 237 1.77 -3.88 2.77
C ASN A 237 0.40 -3.50 2.20
N LEU A 238 -0.55 -4.41 2.41
CA LEU A 238 -1.94 -4.28 2.03
C LEU A 238 -2.78 -4.50 3.28
N VAL A 239 -3.55 -3.50 3.68
CA VAL A 239 -4.53 -3.64 4.77
C VAL A 239 -5.91 -3.76 4.16
N VAL A 240 -6.64 -4.79 4.55
CA VAL A 240 -7.99 -5.06 4.05
C VAL A 240 -8.95 -5.11 5.23
N GLN A 241 -10.04 -4.37 5.14
CA GLN A 241 -11.15 -4.44 6.08
C GLN A 241 -12.30 -5.22 5.45
N HIS A 242 -12.64 -6.37 6.03
CA HIS A 242 -13.79 -7.17 5.65
C HIS A 242 -14.24 -8.06 6.83
N PRO A 243 -15.55 -8.17 7.11
CA PRO A 243 -16.06 -8.88 8.30
C PRO A 243 -15.52 -10.31 8.49
N ASN A 244 -15.32 -11.05 7.40
CA ASN A 244 -14.85 -12.43 7.47
C ASN A 244 -13.33 -12.62 7.64
N PHE A 245 -12.54 -11.57 7.92
CA PHE A 245 -11.11 -11.72 8.22
C PHE A 245 -10.85 -12.44 9.55
N ASP A 246 -11.82 -12.41 10.47
CA ASP A 246 -11.83 -13.26 11.67
C ASP A 246 -11.71 -14.76 11.32
N ASN A 247 -12.25 -15.17 10.17
CA ASN A 247 -12.31 -16.56 9.71
C ASN A 247 -11.32 -16.86 8.57
N LEU A 248 -10.22 -16.10 8.46
CA LEU A 248 -9.18 -16.38 7.46
C LEU A 248 -8.42 -17.65 7.82
N THR A 249 -8.57 -18.70 7.01
CA THR A 249 -7.97 -20.02 7.27
C THR A 249 -6.56 -20.12 6.72
N GLN A 250 -6.33 -19.62 5.51
CA GLN A 250 -5.06 -19.77 4.83
C GLN A 250 -4.79 -18.60 3.88
N THR A 251 -3.54 -18.15 3.85
CA THR A 251 -3.02 -17.25 2.82
C THR A 251 -2.02 -17.98 1.93
N PHE A 252 -2.09 -17.75 0.64
CA PHE A 252 -1.16 -18.31 -0.34
C PHE A 252 -0.22 -17.20 -0.80
N SER A 253 1.09 -17.44 -0.76
CA SER A 253 2.12 -16.53 -1.29
C SER A 253 2.23 -15.15 -0.62
N PHE A 254 1.38 -14.79 0.36
CA PHE A 254 1.51 -13.60 1.21
C PHE A 254 1.56 -14.00 2.68
N ASN A 255 2.28 -13.19 3.47
CA ASN A 255 2.21 -13.23 4.93
C ASN A 255 0.96 -12.49 5.41
N TYR A 256 0.44 -12.89 6.57
CA TYR A 256 -0.77 -12.32 7.17
C TYR A 256 -0.60 -12.09 8.66
N LYS A 257 -1.22 -11.01 9.15
CA LYS A 257 -1.45 -10.80 10.58
C LYS A 257 -2.77 -10.05 10.77
N PRO A 258 -3.62 -10.44 11.73
CA PRO A 258 -4.78 -9.65 12.08
C PRO A 258 -4.33 -8.31 12.69
N LEU A 259 -5.04 -7.24 12.36
CA LEU A 259 -4.91 -5.94 13.03
C LEU A 259 -6.14 -5.74 13.90
N THR A 260 -5.93 -5.68 15.21
CA THR A 260 -6.99 -5.49 16.21
C THR A 260 -6.81 -4.12 16.89
N PRO A 261 -7.03 -3.01 16.15
CA PRO A 261 -6.84 -1.68 16.70
C PRO A 261 -7.80 -1.40 17.87
N TYR A 262 -8.97 -2.04 17.83
CA TYR A 262 -9.93 -2.10 18.91
C TYR A 262 -10.02 -3.57 19.34
N ALA A 263 -9.76 -3.86 20.62
CA ALA A 263 -9.65 -5.23 21.13
C ALA A 263 -10.88 -6.13 20.88
N SER A 264 -11.99 -5.56 20.40
CA SER A 264 -13.27 -6.24 20.14
C SER A 264 -13.57 -6.51 18.65
N ILE A 265 -12.78 -6.01 17.69
CA ILE A 265 -13.07 -6.14 16.26
C ILE A 265 -11.82 -6.62 15.52
N ASN A 266 -11.86 -7.80 14.90
CA ASN A 266 -10.79 -8.32 14.05
C ASN A 266 -11.24 -8.49 12.59
N ASP A 267 -12.02 -7.52 12.11
CA ASP A 267 -12.46 -7.40 10.72
C ASP A 267 -11.35 -6.89 9.77
N THR A 268 -10.13 -6.67 10.28
CA THR A 268 -9.06 -6.02 9.55
C THR A 268 -7.79 -6.87 9.56
N GLY A 269 -7.24 -7.11 8.38
CA GLY A 269 -6.03 -7.89 8.16
C GLY A 269 -4.94 -7.09 7.48
N ILE A 270 -3.69 -7.26 7.90
CA ILE A 270 -2.53 -6.80 7.13
C ILE A 270 -1.89 -7.99 6.40
N LEU A 271 -1.62 -7.78 5.12
CA LEU A 271 -0.98 -8.71 4.20
C LEU A 271 0.31 -8.08 3.65
N TRP A 272 1.34 -8.88 3.45
CA TRP A 272 2.58 -8.41 2.84
C TRP A 272 3.33 -9.52 2.12
N GLY A 273 4.29 -9.13 1.28
CA GLY A 273 5.12 -10.08 0.53
C GLY A 273 6.01 -10.95 1.42
N VAL A 274 6.33 -12.13 0.93
CA VAL A 274 7.33 -13.04 1.48
C VAL A 274 8.72 -12.57 1.05
N LYS A 275 9.64 -12.44 2.01
CA LYS A 275 11.02 -11.99 1.78
C LYS A 275 11.68 -12.86 0.71
N PHE A 276 12.37 -12.23 -0.24
CA PHE A 276 13.06 -12.89 -1.36
C PHE A 276 12.15 -13.61 -2.37
N TYR A 277 10.84 -13.37 -2.34
CA TYR A 277 9.90 -13.95 -3.29
C TYR A 277 9.05 -12.88 -3.97
N ASN A 278 8.24 -12.16 -3.20
CA ASN A 278 7.34 -11.12 -3.71
C ASN A 278 7.24 -9.92 -2.77
N ASP A 279 8.24 -9.71 -1.92
CA ASP A 279 8.42 -8.53 -1.07
C ASP A 279 8.84 -7.27 -1.85
N LEU A 280 9.13 -7.40 -3.14
CA LEU A 280 9.37 -6.31 -4.07
C LEU A 280 8.33 -6.30 -5.18
N LEU A 281 7.51 -5.24 -5.22
CA LEU A 281 6.63 -4.95 -6.33
C LEU A 281 7.36 -4.01 -7.31
N MET A 282 7.79 -4.58 -8.43
CA MET A 282 8.53 -3.87 -9.47
C MET A 282 7.66 -2.80 -10.13
N GLN A 283 8.32 -1.83 -10.77
CA GLN A 283 7.72 -0.82 -11.64
C GLN A 283 6.84 -1.42 -12.75
N ALA A 284 6.07 -0.57 -13.41
CA ALA A 284 5.17 -0.95 -14.49
C ALA A 284 5.87 -1.78 -15.58
N GLY A 285 5.25 -2.92 -15.92
CA GLY A 285 5.78 -3.87 -16.89
C GLY A 285 5.26 -5.29 -16.65
N PRO A 286 5.79 -6.30 -17.35
CA PRO A 286 5.36 -7.70 -17.24
C PRO A 286 5.45 -8.27 -15.81
N TYR A 287 6.43 -7.80 -15.04
CA TYR A 287 6.67 -8.21 -13.64
C TYR A 287 6.14 -7.19 -12.61
N GLY A 288 5.42 -6.17 -13.06
CA GLY A 288 4.85 -5.12 -12.21
C GLY A 288 3.58 -5.56 -11.47
N ASN A 289 3.45 -6.83 -11.11
CA ASN A 289 2.32 -7.31 -10.32
C ASN A 289 2.73 -8.39 -9.33
N VAL A 290 1.97 -8.49 -8.24
CA VAL A 290 2.03 -9.58 -7.27
C VAL A 290 0.63 -10.11 -7.03
N GLN A 291 0.51 -11.41 -6.82
CA GLN A 291 -0.78 -12.09 -6.68
C GLN A 291 -0.74 -13.05 -5.50
N SER A 292 -1.90 -13.22 -4.87
CA SER A 292 -2.10 -14.13 -3.75
C SER A 292 -3.53 -14.64 -3.77
N GLU A 293 -3.74 -15.76 -3.10
CA GLU A 293 -5.06 -16.28 -2.81
C GLU A 293 -5.29 -16.29 -1.30
N LEU A 294 -6.54 -16.05 -0.90
CA LEU A 294 -7.00 -16.08 0.48
C LEU A 294 -8.12 -17.11 0.55
N LEU A 295 -8.02 -18.04 1.49
CA LEU A 295 -9.04 -19.02 1.78
C LEU A 295 -9.69 -18.68 3.11
N PHE A 296 -11.00 -18.49 3.07
CA PHE A 296 -11.79 -18.14 4.21
C PHE A 296 -12.78 -19.25 4.53
N GLN A 297 -12.93 -19.55 5.81
CA GLN A 297 -14.02 -20.39 6.28
C GLN A 297 -15.32 -19.58 6.25
N LYS A 298 -16.42 -20.25 5.92
CA LYS A 298 -17.75 -19.65 5.97
C LYS A 298 -18.29 -19.70 7.39
N GLU A 299 -18.77 -18.57 7.85
CA GLU A 299 -19.60 -18.49 9.03
C GLU A 299 -21.07 -18.58 8.61
N ALA A 300 -21.80 -19.58 9.13
CA ALA A 300 -23.15 -19.90 8.69
C ALA A 300 -24.16 -18.75 8.92
N SER A 301 -23.93 -17.93 9.95
CA SER A 301 -24.74 -16.77 10.33
C SER A 301 -24.47 -15.52 9.50
N ALA A 302 -23.25 -15.37 8.95
CA ALA A 302 -22.79 -14.10 8.37
C ALA A 302 -22.49 -14.18 6.87
N PHE A 303 -22.13 -15.37 6.35
CA PHE A 303 -21.71 -15.52 4.96
C PHE A 303 -22.88 -15.35 3.99
N THR A 304 -22.76 -14.40 3.07
CA THR A 304 -23.68 -14.23 1.94
C THR A 304 -22.93 -13.74 0.70
N LEU A 305 -23.45 -14.06 -0.49
CA LEU A 305 -22.99 -13.47 -1.74
C LEU A 305 -23.88 -12.30 -2.19
N GLU A 306 -24.93 -12.00 -1.43
CA GLU A 306 -25.84 -10.92 -1.73
C GLU A 306 -25.26 -9.55 -1.40
N LYS A 307 -25.74 -8.53 -2.10
CA LYS A 307 -25.45 -7.11 -1.83
C LYS A 307 -23.96 -6.79 -1.69
N GLY A 308 -23.10 -7.53 -2.41
CA GLY A 308 -21.67 -7.30 -2.43
C GLY A 308 -20.94 -7.64 -1.13
N TRP A 309 -21.50 -8.46 -0.24
CA TRP A 309 -20.88 -8.80 1.04
C TRP A 309 -19.47 -9.41 0.91
N ALA A 310 -19.22 -10.21 -0.14
CA ALA A 310 -17.94 -10.86 -0.40
C ALA A 310 -16.79 -9.90 -0.81
N PHE A 311 -17.07 -8.60 -0.89
CA PHE A 311 -16.12 -7.56 -1.29
C PHE A 311 -15.70 -6.73 -0.08
N PRO A 312 -14.43 -6.27 -0.04
CA PRO A 312 -13.90 -5.57 1.11
C PRO A 312 -14.56 -4.20 1.27
N ARG A 313 -14.69 -3.75 2.52
CA ARG A 313 -15.25 -2.44 2.86
C ARG A 313 -14.24 -1.33 2.59
N ARG A 314 -12.97 -1.58 2.91
CA ARG A 314 -11.84 -0.66 2.70
C ARG A 314 -10.57 -1.43 2.39
N ILE A 315 -9.72 -0.81 1.59
CA ILE A 315 -8.38 -1.30 1.28
C ILE A 315 -7.40 -0.14 1.44
N TYR A 316 -6.28 -0.40 2.13
CA TYR A 316 -5.14 0.52 2.18
C TYR A 316 -3.92 -0.15 1.58
N PHE A 317 -3.14 0.60 0.81
CA PHE A 317 -1.87 0.14 0.27
C PHE A 317 -0.76 1.05 0.80
N ASN A 318 0.22 0.48 1.50
CA ASN A 318 1.30 1.23 2.18
C ASN A 318 0.79 2.38 3.09
N GLY A 319 -0.40 2.22 3.65
CA GLY A 319 -1.05 3.22 4.51
C GLY A 319 -1.94 4.23 3.78
N ASP A 320 -1.94 4.28 2.46
CA ASP A 320 -2.83 5.15 1.67
C ASP A 320 -4.18 4.47 1.44
N ASN A 321 -5.28 5.19 1.63
CA ASN A 321 -6.63 4.68 1.41
C ASN A 321 -6.95 4.60 -0.09
N CYS A 322 -7.28 3.41 -0.60
CA CYS A 322 -7.56 3.20 -2.00
C CYS A 322 -9.01 3.54 -2.36
N VAL A 323 -9.21 4.14 -3.54
CA VAL A 323 -10.55 4.45 -4.04
C VAL A 323 -11.29 3.15 -4.39
N MET A 324 -12.37 2.88 -3.66
CA MET A 324 -13.28 1.77 -3.91
C MET A 324 -14.31 2.15 -4.98
N PRO A 325 -14.76 1.20 -5.85
CA PRO A 325 -15.97 1.39 -6.64
C PRO A 325 -17.18 1.66 -5.73
N PRO A 326 -18.23 2.33 -6.23
CA PRO A 326 -19.43 2.55 -5.44
C PRO A 326 -20.16 1.21 -5.20
N PRO A 327 -20.79 0.99 -4.03
CA PRO A 327 -21.35 -0.31 -3.66
C PRO A 327 -22.46 -0.81 -4.60
N ASP A 328 -23.19 0.10 -5.23
CA ASP A 328 -24.22 -0.16 -6.22
C ASP A 328 -23.69 -0.77 -7.51
N SER A 329 -22.38 -0.65 -7.78
CA SER A 329 -21.74 -1.24 -8.95
C SER A 329 -21.12 -2.61 -8.66
N TYR A 330 -21.17 -3.13 -7.43
CA TYR A 330 -20.47 -4.38 -7.08
C TYR A 330 -21.04 -5.56 -7.85
N PRO A 331 -20.22 -6.58 -8.21
CA PRO A 331 -20.75 -7.75 -8.88
C PRO A 331 -21.87 -8.41 -8.06
N TRP A 332 -23.08 -8.42 -8.60
CA TRP A 332 -24.24 -9.10 -8.00
C TRP A 332 -24.44 -10.48 -8.62
N LEU A 333 -25.06 -11.37 -7.84
CA LEU A 333 -25.60 -12.60 -8.35
C LEU A 333 -26.61 -12.27 -9.47
N PRO A 334 -26.61 -13.00 -10.59
CA PRO A 334 -27.60 -12.79 -11.63
C PRO A 334 -28.99 -12.95 -11.02
N ASN A 335 -29.84 -11.93 -11.14
CA ASN A 335 -31.25 -12.04 -10.78
C ASN A 335 -31.81 -13.23 -11.55
N THR A 336 -32.30 -14.24 -10.84
CA THR A 336 -32.98 -15.41 -11.41
C THR A 336 -34.36 -15.03 -11.95
N GLY A 337 -34.42 -13.99 -12.78
CA GLY A 337 -35.48 -13.85 -13.77
C GLY A 337 -35.16 -14.84 -14.88
N SER A 338 -35.77 -16.02 -14.81
CA SER A 338 -35.66 -17.05 -15.85
C SER A 338 -35.88 -16.44 -17.24
N ARG A 339 -34.80 -16.13 -17.97
CA ARG A 339 -34.88 -16.05 -19.43
C ARG A 339 -35.06 -17.49 -19.88
N LYS A 340 -36.33 -17.93 -19.92
CA LYS A 340 -36.70 -19.12 -20.66
C LYS A 340 -36.05 -18.95 -22.04
N PRO A 341 -35.20 -19.87 -22.50
CA PRO A 341 -34.79 -19.83 -23.89
C PRO A 341 -36.10 -19.85 -24.67
N ILE A 342 -36.32 -18.85 -25.51
CA ILE A 342 -37.37 -18.90 -26.52
C ILE A 342 -36.96 -20.09 -27.39
N ARG A 343 -37.43 -21.29 -27.03
CA ARG A 343 -37.43 -22.45 -27.90
C ARG A 343 -38.29 -22.00 -29.06
N SER A 344 -37.62 -21.60 -30.14
CA SER A 344 -38.23 -21.32 -31.43
C SER A 344 -39.14 -22.51 -31.75
N ARG A 345 -40.45 -22.31 -31.61
CA ARG A 345 -41.47 -23.32 -31.98
C ARG A 345 -41.53 -23.52 -33.51
N PHE A 346 -40.70 -22.82 -34.27
CA PHE A 346 -40.69 -22.92 -35.74
C PHE A 346 -40.05 -24.22 -36.27
N SER A 347 -39.21 -24.91 -35.50
CA SER A 347 -38.55 -26.14 -35.99
C SER A 347 -39.52 -27.34 -36.15
N ALA A 348 -40.57 -27.42 -35.34
CA ALA A 348 -41.56 -28.50 -35.44
C ALA A 348 -42.55 -28.28 -36.61
N ILE A 349 -42.85 -27.02 -36.95
CA ILE A 349 -43.79 -26.67 -38.02
C ILE A 349 -43.13 -26.91 -39.39
N THR A 350 -41.84 -26.61 -39.55
CA THR A 350 -41.12 -26.89 -40.81
C THR A 350 -40.99 -28.38 -41.08
N ALA A 351 -40.79 -29.21 -40.05
CA ALA A 351 -40.73 -30.67 -40.19
C ALA A 351 -42.09 -31.28 -40.58
N LEU A 352 -43.21 -30.75 -40.06
CA LEU A 352 -44.55 -31.21 -40.40
C LEU A 352 -44.93 -30.83 -41.84
N ILE A 353 -44.58 -29.62 -42.27
CA ILE A 353 -44.86 -29.14 -43.64
C ILE A 353 -44.01 -29.91 -44.66
N SER A 354 -42.75 -30.23 -44.36
CA SER A 354 -41.93 -31.07 -45.24
C SER A 354 -42.48 -32.50 -45.36
N LEU A 355 -43.03 -33.07 -44.27
CA LEU A 355 -43.62 -34.41 -44.31
C LEU A 355 -44.90 -34.44 -45.15
N LEU A 356 -45.76 -33.41 -45.02
CA LEU A 356 -46.99 -33.27 -45.81
C LEU A 356 -46.70 -33.07 -47.31
N LEU A 357 -45.66 -32.30 -47.66
CA LEU A 357 -45.21 -32.14 -49.05
C LEU A 357 -44.66 -33.44 -49.65
N THR A 358 -43.94 -34.25 -48.87
CA THR A 358 -43.46 -35.56 -49.36
C THR A 358 -44.58 -36.57 -49.59
N VAL A 359 -45.65 -36.54 -48.79
CA VAL A 359 -46.82 -37.41 -48.98
C VAL A 359 -47.62 -36.98 -50.21
N PHE A 360 -47.84 -35.68 -50.41
CA PHE A 360 -48.55 -35.15 -51.59
C PHE A 360 -47.82 -35.42 -52.93
N LEU A 361 -46.50 -35.47 -52.91
CA LEU A 361 -45.69 -35.78 -54.10
C LEU A 361 -45.63 -37.28 -54.41
N HIS A 362 -45.92 -38.16 -53.44
CA HIS A 362 -45.94 -39.61 -53.63
C HIS A 362 -47.30 -40.14 -54.13
N GLU A 363 -48.39 -39.40 -53.94
CA GLU A 363 -49.72 -39.78 -54.47
C GLU A 363 -49.96 -39.32 -55.93
N ASN A 364 -49.07 -38.51 -56.52
CA ASN A 364 -49.18 -37.99 -57.89
C ASN A 364 -48.07 -38.47 -58.84
N LEU A 365 -47.48 -39.65 -58.59
CA LEU A 365 -46.55 -40.30 -59.51
C LEU A 365 -47.04 -41.68 -59.95
#